data_AF-A0A7V7FLG6-F1
#
_entry.id   AF-A0A7V7FLG6-F1
#
_cell.length_a   1.000
_cell.length_b   1.000
_cell.length_c   1.000
_cell.angle_alpha   90.00
_cell.angle_beta   90.00
_cell.angle_gamma   90.00
#
_symmetry.space_group_name_H-M   'P 1'
#
loop_
_entity.id
_entity.type
_entity.pdbx_description
1 polymer ?
#
loop_
_entity_poly.entity_id
_entity_poly.type
_entity_poly.pdbx_seq_one_letter_code
_entity_poly.pdbx_strand_id
1 'polypeptide(L)'
;MGRDSFEIYAFKDGNWSADSVHEKKNLAISLALTLLNKTDKTAVRVVKKTSGLPNNQVQAVIIFKDSSEDIRVSDKAWDDSVRKKKEARLKKLAEKVMEKKKADGEKTMKLNMRIIKMSFITGTTLGVLIGWVYYVLDYFGKL
;
A
#
# COMPACT_ATOMS: atom_id res chain seq x y z
N MET A 1 16.04 -9.98 -28.90
CA MET A 1 14.64 -9.55 -29.16
C MET A 1 13.74 -10.53 -28.44
N GLY A 2 12.89 -10.04 -27.54
CA GLY A 2 12.01 -10.93 -26.80
C GLY A 2 10.87 -11.46 -27.67
N ARG A 3 10.50 -12.73 -27.50
CA ARG A 3 9.31 -13.30 -28.16
C ARG A 3 8.12 -13.19 -27.24
N ASP A 4 7.06 -12.57 -27.72
CA ASP A 4 5.77 -12.52 -27.05
C ASP A 4 4.97 -13.78 -27.41
N SER A 5 4.48 -14.49 -26.39
CA SER A 5 3.48 -15.55 -26.55
C SER A 5 2.22 -15.23 -25.75
N PHE A 6 1.09 -15.66 -26.26
CA PHE A 6 -0.25 -15.44 -25.73
C PHE A 6 -0.92 -16.79 -25.53
N GLU A 7 -1.10 -17.19 -24.28
CA GLU A 7 -1.70 -18.47 -23.90
C GLU A 7 -3.15 -18.24 -23.48
N ILE A 8 -4.06 -19.02 -24.05
CA ILE A 8 -5.48 -19.01 -23.74
C ILE A 8 -5.78 -20.14 -22.77
N TYR A 9 -6.50 -19.83 -21.71
CA TYR A 9 -7.00 -20.80 -20.73
C TYR A 9 -8.50 -20.66 -20.60
N ALA A 10 -9.23 -21.77 -20.61
CA ALA A 10 -10.66 -21.79 -20.34
C ALA A 10 -10.91 -22.25 -18.90
N PHE A 11 -11.87 -21.61 -18.23
CA PHE A 11 -12.33 -22.04 -16.93
C PHE A 11 -13.48 -23.05 -17.10
N LYS A 12 -13.32 -24.23 -16.52
CA LYS A 12 -14.34 -25.28 -16.50
C LYS A 12 -14.22 -26.07 -15.20
N ASP A 13 -15.35 -26.41 -14.58
CA ASP A 13 -15.42 -27.31 -13.42
C ASP A 13 -14.49 -26.91 -12.26
N GLY A 14 -14.35 -25.60 -12.00
CA GLY A 14 -13.51 -25.07 -10.93
C GLY A 14 -12.02 -24.98 -11.27
N ASN A 15 -11.59 -25.36 -12.47
CA ASN A 15 -10.18 -25.38 -12.86
C ASN A 15 -9.90 -24.61 -14.17
N TRP A 16 -8.65 -24.22 -14.36
CA TRP A 16 -8.14 -23.60 -15.58
C TRP A 16 -7.47 -24.64 -16.49
N SER A 17 -8.03 -24.87 -17.67
CA SER A 17 -7.43 -25.72 -18.70
C SER A 17 -6.80 -24.86 -19.78
N ALA A 18 -5.55 -25.15 -20.16
CA ALA A 18 -4.94 -24.54 -21.34
C ALA A 18 -5.72 -24.96 -22.60
N ASP A 19 -6.06 -23.98 -23.42
CA ASP A 19 -6.77 -24.18 -24.68
C ASP A 19 -5.78 -24.12 -25.86
N SER A 20 -5.06 -23.01 -25.99
CA SER A 20 -4.20 -22.75 -27.14
C SER A 20 -3.13 -21.68 -26.86
N VAL A 21 -2.08 -21.63 -27.69
CA VAL A 21 -0.97 -20.66 -27.57
C VAL A 21 -0.70 -20.01 -28.92
N HIS A 22 -0.54 -18.69 -28.93
CA HIS A 22 -0.38 -17.90 -30.14
C HIS A 22 0.68 -16.81 -29.98
N GLU A 23 1.33 -16.41 -31.06
CA GLU A 23 2.31 -15.32 -31.06
C GLU A 23 1.66 -13.95 -31.31
N LYS A 24 0.46 -13.93 -31.90
CA LYS A 24 -0.25 -12.70 -32.27
C LYS A 24 -1.32 -12.37 -31.23
N LYS A 25 -1.19 -11.20 -30.60
CA LYS A 25 -2.14 -10.66 -29.61
C LYS A 25 -3.59 -10.68 -30.10
N ASN A 26 -3.84 -10.07 -31.26
CA ASN A 26 -5.21 -9.88 -31.77
C ASN A 26 -5.89 -11.20 -32.11
N LEU A 27 -5.12 -12.19 -32.58
CA LEU A 27 -5.61 -13.52 -32.86
C LEU A 27 -5.99 -14.25 -31.56
N ALA A 28 -5.14 -14.18 -30.54
CA ALA A 28 -5.43 -14.79 -29.24
C ALA A 28 -6.68 -14.20 -28.58
N ILE A 29 -6.85 -12.87 -28.64
CA ILE A 29 -8.04 -12.20 -28.09
C ILE A 29 -9.31 -12.59 -28.85
N SER A 30 -9.28 -12.60 -30.18
CA SER A 30 -10.43 -12.99 -31.01
C SER A 30 -10.85 -14.45 -30.74
N LEU A 31 -9.88 -15.36 -30.61
CA LEU A 31 -10.13 -16.76 -30.28
C LEU A 31 -10.68 -16.92 -28.87
N ALA A 32 -10.13 -16.20 -27.88
CA ALA A 32 -10.63 -16.22 -26.52
C ALA A 32 -12.10 -15.76 -26.42
N LEU A 33 -12.46 -14.69 -27.12
CA LEU A 33 -13.85 -14.20 -27.20
C LEU A 33 -14.76 -15.20 -27.92
N THR A 34 -14.27 -15.79 -29.02
CA THR A 34 -15.02 -16.80 -29.76
C THR A 34 -15.27 -18.03 -28.91
N LEU A 35 -14.25 -18.50 -28.19
CA LEU A 35 -14.33 -19.62 -27.26
C LEU A 35 -15.37 -19.34 -26.19
N LEU A 36 -15.27 -18.18 -25.53
CA LEU A 36 -16.21 -17.75 -24.50
C LEU A 36 -17.67 -17.69 -25.02
N ASN A 37 -17.89 -17.15 -26.22
CA ASN A 37 -19.23 -17.01 -26.77
C ASN A 37 -19.83 -18.33 -27.26
N LYS A 38 -19.04 -19.18 -27.93
CA LYS A 38 -19.50 -20.41 -28.59
C LYS A 38 -19.59 -21.62 -27.65
N THR A 39 -18.91 -21.60 -26.51
CA THR A 39 -18.86 -22.74 -25.58
C THR A 39 -19.62 -22.46 -24.29
N ASP A 40 -19.83 -23.49 -23.48
CA ASP A 40 -20.41 -23.44 -22.14
C ASP A 40 -19.46 -22.86 -21.06
N LYS A 41 -18.31 -22.34 -21.46
CA LYS A 41 -17.28 -21.84 -20.54
C LYS A 41 -17.72 -20.54 -19.88
N THR A 42 -17.53 -20.47 -18.56
CA THR A 42 -17.89 -19.30 -17.76
C THR A 42 -16.86 -18.17 -17.86
N ALA A 43 -15.59 -18.52 -18.05
CA ALA A 43 -14.52 -17.55 -18.18
C ALA A 43 -13.39 -18.06 -19.07
N VAL A 44 -12.69 -17.13 -19.72
CA VAL A 44 -11.49 -17.39 -20.51
C VAL A 44 -10.42 -16.39 -20.08
N ARG A 45 -9.19 -16.86 -19.88
CA ARG A 45 -8.02 -16.07 -19.50
C ARG A 45 -7.00 -16.07 -20.63
N VAL A 46 -6.54 -14.89 -21.02
CA VAL A 46 -5.43 -14.72 -21.97
C VAL A 46 -4.20 -14.25 -21.19
N VAL A 47 -3.11 -15.01 -21.28
CA VAL A 47 -1.84 -14.75 -20.60
C VAL A 47 -0.78 -14.38 -21.63
N LYS A 48 -0.31 -13.13 -21.59
CA LYS A 48 0.87 -12.68 -22.31
C LYS A 48 2.12 -13.05 -21.53
N LYS A 49 3.04 -13.78 -22.15
CA LYS A 49 4.40 -14.02 -21.68
C LYS A 49 5.36 -13.30 -22.61
N THR A 50 6.09 -12.33 -22.06
CA THR A 50 7.16 -11.62 -22.78
C THR A 50 8.48 -12.28 -22.42
N SER A 51 9.03 -13.10 -23.33
CA SER A 51 10.31 -13.76 -23.08
C SER A 51 11.46 -12.85 -23.49
N GLY A 52 12.06 -12.10 -22.56
CA GLY A 52 13.23 -11.25 -22.84
C GLY A 52 13.89 -10.67 -21.59
N LEU A 53 15.22 -10.76 -21.50
CA LEU A 53 16.02 -10.04 -20.51
C LEU A 53 15.85 -8.51 -20.72
N PRO A 54 15.73 -7.70 -19.66
CA PRO A 54 15.97 -8.04 -18.26
C PRO A 54 14.72 -8.50 -17.48
N ASN A 55 13.52 -8.37 -18.02
CA ASN A 55 12.28 -8.55 -17.27
C ASN A 55 11.33 -9.53 -17.97
N ASN A 56 11.33 -10.77 -17.49
CA ASN A 56 10.32 -11.77 -17.86
C ASN A 56 8.95 -11.32 -17.30
N GLN A 57 8.18 -10.58 -18.10
CA GLN A 57 6.89 -10.04 -17.69
C GLN A 57 5.76 -10.99 -18.10
N VAL A 58 4.87 -11.28 -17.16
CA VAL A 58 3.64 -12.03 -17.39
C VAL A 58 2.46 -11.12 -17.10
N GLN A 59 1.58 -10.93 -18.08
CA GLN A 59 0.33 -10.18 -17.92
C GLN A 59 -0.85 -11.09 -18.25
N ALA A 60 -1.91 -11.05 -17.47
CA ALA A 60 -3.10 -11.87 -17.70
C ALA A 60 -4.37 -11.01 -17.72
N VAL A 61 -5.26 -11.30 -18.65
CA VAL A 61 -6.60 -10.70 -18.75
C VAL A 61 -7.61 -11.83 -18.65
N ILE A 62 -8.56 -11.72 -17.73
CA ILE A 62 -9.65 -12.68 -17.56
C ILE A 62 -10.92 -12.04 -18.12
N ILE A 63 -11.61 -12.76 -18.99
CA ILE A 63 -12.85 -12.38 -19.65
C ILE A 63 -13.92 -13.34 -19.16
N PHE A 64 -14.99 -12.81 -18.57
CA PHE A 64 -16.12 -13.61 -18.10
C PHE A 64 -17.22 -13.59 -19.15
N LYS A 65 -17.90 -14.73 -19.31
CA LYS A 65 -19.08 -14.81 -20.17
C LYS A 65 -20.17 -14.03 -19.46
N ASP A 66 -20.71 -13.02 -20.10
CA ASP A 66 -21.89 -12.32 -19.59
C ASP A 66 -23.02 -13.36 -19.51
N SER A 67 -23.29 -13.89 -18.32
CA SER A 67 -24.44 -14.74 -18.09
C SER A 67 -25.68 -13.86 -18.26
N SER A 68 -26.60 -14.32 -19.10
CA SER A 68 -27.95 -13.75 -19.25
C SER A 68 -28.83 -13.92 -18.00
N GLU A 69 -28.25 -14.16 -16.83
CA GLU A 69 -28.91 -14.19 -15.53
C GLU A 69 -28.03 -13.42 -14.54
N ASP A 70 -28.51 -12.22 -14.19
CA ASP A 70 -28.23 -11.46 -12.97
C ASP A 70 -26.78 -11.15 -12.57
N ILE A 71 -26.03 -10.52 -13.48
CA ILE A 71 -25.12 -9.45 -13.04
C ILE A 71 -25.47 -8.16 -13.76
N ARG A 72 -26.49 -7.47 -13.25
CA ARG A 72 -26.48 -6.01 -13.28
C ARG A 72 -25.25 -5.57 -12.50
N VAL A 73 -24.10 -5.43 -13.15
CA VAL A 73 -23.19 -4.35 -12.76
C VAL A 73 -23.94 -3.09 -13.16
N SER A 74 -24.92 -2.68 -12.34
CA SER A 74 -25.37 -1.31 -12.40
C SER A 74 -24.11 -0.47 -12.25
N ASP A 75 -23.95 0.60 -13.02
CA ASP A 75 -22.77 1.48 -12.93
C ASP A 75 -22.45 1.87 -11.48
N LYS A 76 -23.46 1.82 -10.59
CA LYS A 76 -23.34 1.96 -9.13
C LYS A 76 -22.42 0.94 -8.45
N ALA A 77 -22.30 -0.30 -8.92
CA ALA A 77 -21.44 -1.33 -8.30
C ALA A 77 -19.96 -1.13 -8.64
N TRP A 78 -19.66 -0.65 -9.85
CA TRP A 78 -18.31 -0.22 -10.22
C TRP A 78 -17.90 1.00 -9.41
N ASP A 79 -18.77 2.02 -9.36
CA ASP A 79 -18.56 3.24 -8.58
C ASP A 79 -18.48 2.96 -7.08
N ASP A 80 -19.29 2.05 -6.53
CA ASP A 80 -19.18 1.66 -5.11
C ASP A 80 -17.89 0.89 -4.82
N SER A 81 -17.39 0.05 -5.74
CA SER A 81 -16.10 -0.61 -5.55
C SER A 81 -14.94 0.39 -5.57
N VAL A 82 -14.99 1.38 -6.49
CA VAL A 82 -13.99 2.43 -6.63
C VAL A 82 -14.05 3.37 -5.43
N ARG A 83 -15.26 3.76 -5.01
CA ARG A 83 -15.52 4.60 -3.84
C ARG A 83 -15.07 3.91 -2.56
N LYS A 84 -15.42 2.65 -2.33
CA LYS A 84 -15.01 1.87 -1.15
C LYS A 84 -13.49 1.65 -1.12
N LYS A 85 -12.85 1.47 -2.27
CA LYS A 85 -11.37 1.38 -2.39
C LYS A 85 -10.70 2.73 -2.13
N LYS A 86 -11.30 3.84 -2.58
CA LYS A 86 -10.82 5.20 -2.35
C LYS A 86 -10.99 5.62 -0.89
N GLU A 87 -12.14 5.31 -0.28
CA GLU A 87 -12.44 5.51 1.14
C GLU A 87 -11.51 4.65 2.04
N ALA A 88 -11.24 3.40 1.67
CA ALA A 88 -10.28 2.56 2.38
C ALA A 88 -8.84 3.10 2.29
N ARG A 89 -8.44 3.64 1.13
CA ARG A 89 -7.15 4.33 0.96
C ARG A 89 -7.08 5.63 1.77
N LEU A 90 -8.14 6.42 1.78
CA LEU A 90 -8.26 7.65 2.57
C LEU A 90 -8.24 7.34 4.07
N LYS A 91 -8.94 6.30 4.55
CA LYS A 91 -8.87 5.84 5.93
C LYS A 91 -7.45 5.39 6.30
N LYS A 92 -6.77 4.60 5.47
CA LYS A 92 -5.38 4.20 5.73
C LYS A 92 -4.40 5.39 5.71
N LEU A 93 -4.62 6.37 4.85
CA LEU A 93 -3.82 7.60 4.83
C LEU A 93 -4.10 8.46 6.07
N ALA A 94 -5.37 8.63 6.46
CA ALA A 94 -5.76 9.36 7.65
C ALA A 94 -5.24 8.68 8.92
N GLU A 95 -5.29 7.35 8.99
CA GLU A 95 -4.76 6.54 10.08
C GLU A 95 -3.24 6.69 10.17
N LYS A 96 -2.50 6.59 9.04
CA LYS A 96 -1.05 6.86 9.01
C LYS A 96 -0.70 8.29 9.41
N VAL A 97 -1.51 9.29 9.01
CA VAL A 97 -1.29 10.69 9.38
C VAL A 97 -1.57 10.90 10.88
N MET A 98 -2.62 10.28 11.43
CA MET A 98 -2.91 10.33 12.86
C MET A 98 -1.86 9.60 13.69
N GLU A 99 -1.37 8.45 13.21
CA GLU A 99 -0.30 7.67 13.86
C GLU A 99 1.02 8.45 13.83
N LYS A 100 1.33 9.12 12.72
CA LYS A 100 2.50 10.01 12.61
C LYS A 100 2.36 11.23 13.51
N LYS A 101 1.18 11.86 13.59
CA LYS A 101 0.92 12.97 14.53
C LYS A 101 1.02 12.54 16.00
N LYS A 102 0.52 11.35 16.36
CA LYS A 102 0.67 10.80 17.72
C LYS A 102 2.13 10.49 18.04
N ALA A 103 2.87 9.89 17.12
CA ALA A 103 4.30 9.59 17.30
C ALA A 103 5.14 10.87 17.39
N ASP A 104 4.84 11.89 16.58
CA ASP A 104 5.53 13.18 16.62
C ASP A 104 5.18 13.93 17.92
N GLY A 105 3.92 13.89 18.38
CA GLY A 105 3.51 14.44 19.67
C GLY A 105 4.17 13.76 20.88
N GLU A 106 4.32 12.44 20.84
CA GLU A 106 5.00 11.69 21.91
C GLU A 106 6.51 12.00 21.94
N LYS A 107 7.13 12.18 20.76
CA LYS A 107 8.55 12.60 20.65
C LYS A 107 8.76 14.01 21.18
N THR A 108 7.90 14.97 20.84
CA THR A 108 8.02 16.35 21.33
C THR A 108 7.75 16.44 22.83
N MET A 109 6.80 15.66 23.37
CA MET A 109 6.55 15.58 24.81
C MET A 109 7.74 14.98 25.57
N LYS A 110 8.36 13.90 25.06
CA LYS A 110 9.56 13.30 25.65
C LYS A 110 10.77 14.24 25.60
N LEU A 111 10.93 15.01 24.51
CA LEU A 111 12.00 16.00 24.37
C LEU A 111 11.81 17.16 25.35
N ASN A 112 10.61 17.74 25.43
CA ASN A 112 10.31 18.82 26.39
C ASN A 112 10.50 18.37 27.84
N MET A 113 10.08 17.15 28.19
CA MET A 113 10.27 16.64 29.54
C MET A 113 11.76 16.40 29.88
N ARG A 114 12.60 16.03 28.90
CA ARG A 114 14.06 15.96 29.09
C ARG A 114 14.69 17.33 29.29
N ILE A 115 14.29 18.33 28.49
CA ILE A 115 14.80 19.70 28.60
C ILE A 115 14.44 20.30 29.97
N ILE A 116 13.19 20.16 30.41
CA ILE A 116 12.74 20.67 31.73
C ILE A 116 13.54 20.02 32.86
N LYS A 117 13.75 18.70 32.83
CA LYS A 117 14.57 18.00 33.84
C LYS A 117 16.01 18.50 33.87
N MET A 118 16.62 18.69 32.71
CA MET A 118 17.97 19.25 32.62
C MET A 118 18.03 20.67 33.19
N SER A 119 17.09 21.54 32.83
CA SER A 119 17.04 22.92 33.35
C SER A 119 16.91 22.98 34.88
N PHE A 120 16.13 22.08 35.50
CA PHE A 120 16.04 21.98 36.95
C PHE A 120 17.36 21.56 37.61
N ILE A 121 18.05 20.58 37.03
CA ILE A 121 19.35 20.11 37.54
C ILE A 121 20.40 21.22 37.43
N THR A 122 20.49 21.90 36.27
CA THR A 122 21.46 22.99 36.08
C THR A 122 21.14 24.20 36.95
N GLY A 123 19.86 24.55 37.12
CA GLY A 123 19.45 25.67 37.96
C GLY A 123 19.71 25.44 39.44
N THR A 124 19.48 24.22 39.94
CA THR A 124 19.75 23.88 41.35
C THR A 124 21.24 23.84 41.66
N THR A 125 22.09 23.29 40.78
CA THR A 125 23.55 23.31 40.98
C THR A 125 24.12 24.72 40.94
N LEU A 126 23.66 25.57 40.03
CA LEU A 126 24.09 26.98 39.97
C LEU A 126 23.66 27.75 41.22
N GLY A 127 22.42 27.55 41.69
CA GLY A 127 21.89 28.21 42.89
C GLY A 127 22.66 27.82 44.15
N VAL A 128 23.02 26.54 44.30
CA VAL A 128 23.83 26.06 45.43
C VAL A 128 25.24 26.66 45.37
N LEU A 129 25.87 26.70 44.20
CA LEU A 129 27.20 27.31 44.03
C LEU A 129 27.19 28.81 44.38
N ILE A 130 26.22 29.56 43.87
CA ILE A 130 26.07 30.99 44.15
C ILE A 130 25.82 31.21 45.65
N GLY A 131 24.90 30.46 46.25
CA GLY A 131 24.64 30.53 47.69
C GLY A 131 25.87 30.23 48.54
N TRP A 132 26.69 29.26 48.12
CA TRP A 132 27.93 28.91 48.81
C TRP A 132 28.98 30.03 48.68
N VAL A 133 29.12 30.65 47.51
CA VAL A 133 30.01 31.82 47.32
C VAL A 133 29.58 32.99 48.20
N TYR A 134 28.29 33.30 48.28
CA TYR A 134 27.78 34.34 49.18
C TYR A 134 28.03 34.02 50.65
N TYR A 135 27.83 32.76 51.06
CA TYR A 135 28.11 32.33 52.43
C TYR A 135 29.59 32.49 52.79
N VAL A 136 30.49 32.09 51.89
CA VAL A 136 31.94 32.23 52.11
C VAL A 136 32.35 33.71 52.16
N LEU A 137 31.82 34.55 51.27
CA LEU A 137 32.12 35.99 51.28
C LEU A 137 31.59 36.70 52.53
N ASP A 138 30.39 36.38 53.02
CA ASP A 138 29.85 36.93 54.28
C ASP A 138 30.64 36.43 55.50
N TYR A 139 31.07 35.17 55.49
CA TYR A 139 31.89 34.59 56.56
C TYR A 139 33.27 35.26 56.66
N PHE A 140 33.94 35.50 55.52
CA PHE A 140 35.24 36.18 55.50
C PHE A 140 35.15 37.71 55.64
N GLY A 141 34.03 38.34 55.29
CA GLY A 141 33.80 39.77 55.50
C GLY A 141 33.44 40.15 56.94
N LYS A 142 33.10 39.16 57.78
CA LYS A 142 32.82 39.32 59.22
C LYS A 142 34.01 38.94 60.13
N LEU A 143 35.14 38.53 59.55
CA LEU A 143 36.44 38.38 60.22
C LEU A 143 37.27 39.66 60.09
#